data_AF-A0A949ZST9-F1
#
_entry.id   AF-A0A949ZST9-F1
#
_cell.length_a   1.000
_cell.length_b   1.000
_cell.length_c   1.000
_cell.angle_alpha   90.00
_cell.angle_beta   90.00
_cell.angle_gamma   90.00
#
_symmetry.space_group_name_H-M   'P 1'
#
loop_
_entity.id
_entity.type
_entity.pdbx_description
1 polymer ?
#
loop_
_entity_poly.entity_id
_entity_poly.type
_entity_poly.pdbx_seq_one_letter_code
_entity_poly.pdbx_strand_id
1 'polypeptide(L)'
;MTRMMARLAIAACAAAYASGGGSPHQNVPEQSSEPPVFRSEANEVEAVVRVVDQHGNAISGLQRENFQILDNGKPQKIRSFRQQPATASQEPVPARNGMAATTPTIERRFIAIFFDDRHSPAGDFENVQKAAKHFVRENLDSRDRVGIFKASHNGEVTFTNDKAKLLAEIESLRPQPALTAGSGGCPRLDLYEAYAIVNNSDPSVLEVAKERVFDCECPPPHGSCERPSDYVLQSQAEAAAGALWNRERIEVQNTFFEISVTIGSLNTLPGRRMLILASSGFLGGTLEREIG
;
A
#
# COMPACT_ATOMS: atom_id res chain seq x y z
N MET A 1 30.01 -40.52 -13.97
CA MET A 1 30.73 -39.47 -13.23
C MET A 1 30.28 -39.52 -11.77
N THR A 2 31.16 -40.13 -10.97
CA THR A 2 31.40 -40.08 -9.52
C THR A 2 30.31 -39.54 -8.59
N ARG A 3 29.70 -40.45 -7.81
CA ARG A 3 29.04 -40.16 -6.52
C ARG A 3 30.03 -40.48 -5.39
N MET A 4 30.37 -39.50 -4.56
CA MET A 4 31.32 -39.66 -3.46
C MET A 4 30.57 -39.76 -2.12
N MET A 5 30.92 -40.80 -1.37
CA MET A 5 30.30 -41.22 -0.10
C MET A 5 30.79 -40.40 1.10
N ALA A 6 29.89 -40.13 2.05
CA ALA A 6 30.25 -39.76 3.42
C ALA A 6 30.28 -41.03 4.28
N ARG A 7 31.46 -41.35 4.84
CA ARG A 7 31.64 -42.47 5.79
C ARG A 7 31.74 -41.93 7.21
N LEU A 8 30.83 -42.42 8.04
CA LEU A 8 30.73 -42.27 9.48
C LEU A 8 31.84 -43.09 10.15
N ALA A 9 32.61 -42.49 11.06
CA ALA A 9 33.60 -43.19 11.87
C ALA A 9 33.17 -43.15 13.35
N ILE A 10 32.82 -44.31 13.90
CA ILE A 10 32.59 -44.55 15.32
C ILE A 10 33.86 -45.20 15.86
N ALA A 11 34.58 -44.52 16.74
CA ALA A 11 35.72 -45.07 17.46
C ALA A 11 35.28 -45.49 18.87
N ALA A 12 35.24 -46.81 19.11
CA ALA A 12 35.07 -47.40 20.42
C ALA A 12 36.44 -47.57 21.08
N CYS A 13 36.65 -47.01 22.27
CA CYS A 13 37.84 -47.24 23.08
C CYS A 13 37.43 -47.88 24.40
N ALA A 14 37.87 -49.13 24.62
CA ALA A 14 37.70 -49.88 25.85
C ALA A 14 38.68 -49.36 26.92
N ALA A 15 38.21 -49.17 28.15
CA ALA A 15 39.03 -48.79 29.30
C ALA A 15 39.09 -49.94 30.32
N ALA A 16 40.32 -50.33 30.67
CA ALA A 16 40.65 -51.28 31.70
C ALA A 16 40.51 -50.66 33.10
N TYR A 17 40.03 -51.44 34.06
CA TYR A 17 39.90 -51.03 35.47
C TYR A 17 41.24 -51.18 36.20
N ALA A 18 41.74 -50.08 36.77
CA ALA A 18 42.75 -50.07 37.80
C ALA A 18 42.25 -49.25 38.99
N SER A 19 42.17 -49.90 40.15
CA SER A 19 41.72 -49.36 41.43
C SER A 19 42.86 -48.59 42.11
N GLY A 20 42.67 -47.28 42.29
CA GLY A 20 43.56 -46.41 43.05
C GLY A 20 42.76 -45.29 43.70
N GLY A 21 42.85 -45.19 45.04
CA GLY A 21 42.12 -44.22 45.85
C GLY A 21 42.58 -42.77 45.63
N GLY A 22 41.62 -41.87 45.71
CA GLY A 22 41.82 -40.42 45.66
C GLY A 22 40.53 -39.75 45.22
N SER A 23 39.77 -39.18 46.15
CA SER A 23 38.54 -38.45 45.86
C SER A 23 38.85 -37.21 45.01
N PRO A 24 38.33 -37.09 43.77
CA PRO A 24 38.33 -35.82 43.06
C PRO A 24 37.02 -35.11 43.39
N HIS A 25 37.12 -33.93 43.99
CA HIS A 25 36.02 -32.97 44.05
C HIS A 25 35.50 -32.73 42.62
N GLN A 26 34.30 -33.21 42.33
CA GLN A 26 33.62 -32.97 41.07
C GLN A 26 32.94 -31.60 41.17
N ASN A 27 33.58 -30.58 40.60
CA ASN A 27 32.93 -29.30 40.31
C ASN A 27 31.84 -29.56 39.27
N VAL A 28 30.58 -29.54 39.69
CA VAL A 28 29.43 -29.47 38.79
C VAL A 28 29.39 -28.03 38.24
N PRO A 29 29.42 -27.81 36.92
CA PRO A 29 29.18 -26.48 36.39
C PRO A 29 27.71 -26.12 36.66
N GLU A 30 27.49 -25.06 37.44
CA GLU A 30 26.20 -24.39 37.53
C GLU A 30 25.82 -23.88 36.15
N GLN A 31 24.93 -24.62 35.49
CA GLN A 31 24.26 -24.20 34.29
C GLN A 31 23.34 -23.04 34.69
N SER A 32 23.82 -21.82 34.46
CA SER A 32 23.03 -20.59 34.62
C SER A 32 21.85 -20.66 33.66
N SER A 33 20.67 -21.01 34.21
CA SER A 33 19.42 -20.83 33.52
C SER A 33 19.13 -19.33 33.48
N GLU A 34 19.48 -18.66 32.37
CA GLU A 34 18.90 -17.36 32.10
C GLU A 34 17.37 -17.51 32.15
N PRO A 35 16.67 -16.67 32.94
CA PRO A 35 15.23 -16.77 33.03
C PRO A 35 14.61 -16.57 31.64
N PRO A 36 13.58 -17.34 31.27
CA PRO A 36 12.95 -17.24 29.96
C PRO A 36 12.45 -15.81 29.73
N VAL A 37 12.96 -15.16 28.68
CA VAL A 37 12.52 -13.83 28.27
C VAL A 37 11.20 -13.99 27.52
N PHE A 38 10.09 -13.68 28.19
CA PHE A 38 8.79 -13.58 27.55
C PHE A 38 8.73 -12.27 26.75
N ARG A 39 8.69 -12.38 25.42
CA ARG A 39 8.39 -11.26 24.52
C ARG A 39 6.90 -11.28 24.22
N SER A 40 6.22 -10.19 24.53
CA SER A 40 4.84 -9.94 24.09
C SER A 40 4.85 -8.80 23.08
N GLU A 41 4.40 -9.06 21.87
CA GLU A 41 4.16 -8.02 20.87
C GLU A 41 2.71 -7.56 20.98
N ALA A 42 2.49 -6.25 21.08
CA ALA A 42 1.17 -5.66 21.05
C ALA A 42 1.06 -4.79 19.79
N ASN A 43 0.21 -5.21 18.85
CA ASN A 43 -0.14 -4.41 17.69
C ASN A 43 -1.36 -3.55 18.06
N GLU A 44 -1.14 -2.26 18.31
CA GLU A 44 -2.20 -1.28 18.51
C GLU A 44 -2.41 -0.50 17.20
N VAL A 45 -3.65 -0.46 16.73
CA VAL A 45 -4.03 0.31 15.53
C VAL A 45 -4.63 1.63 15.98
N GLU A 46 -4.01 2.74 15.59
CA GLU A 46 -4.51 4.08 15.89
C GLU A 46 -5.54 4.50 14.83
N ALA A 47 -6.75 4.87 15.28
CA ALA A 47 -7.81 5.43 14.44
C ALA A 47 -7.99 6.92 14.77
N VAL A 48 -7.70 7.80 13.81
CA VAL A 48 -7.85 9.25 13.96
C VAL A 48 -9.19 9.70 13.36
N VAL A 49 -10.02 10.34 14.17
CA VAL A 49 -11.35 10.82 13.76
C VAL A 49 -11.47 12.33 13.95
N ARG A 50 -12.03 13.03 12.95
CA ARG A 50 -12.41 14.45 13.05
C ARG A 50 -13.93 14.55 12.99
N VAL A 51 -14.52 15.06 14.07
CA VAL A 51 -15.98 15.26 14.17
C VAL A 51 -16.28 16.74 14.02
N VAL A 52 -17.16 17.07 13.06
CA VAL A 52 -17.57 18.45 12.77
C VAL A 52 -19.08 18.62 12.74
N ASP A 53 -19.54 19.83 12.97
CA ASP A 53 -20.93 20.23 12.74
C ASP A 53 -21.22 20.43 11.24
N GLN A 54 -22.48 20.74 10.92
CA GLN A 54 -22.93 21.01 9.55
C GLN A 54 -22.25 22.22 8.88
N HIS A 55 -21.58 23.08 9.66
CA HIS A 55 -20.86 24.25 9.18
C HIS A 55 -19.34 24.01 9.11
N GLY A 56 -18.87 22.79 9.41
CA GLY A 56 -17.45 22.41 9.38
C GLY A 56 -16.65 22.72 10.64
N ASN A 57 -17.31 23.22 11.71
CA ASN A 57 -16.67 23.52 12.99
C ASN A 57 -16.44 22.24 13.79
N ALA A 58 -15.28 22.12 14.44
CA ALA A 58 -14.97 20.95 15.27
C ALA A 58 -15.91 20.83 16.48
N ILE A 59 -16.50 19.65 16.67
CA ILE A 59 -17.30 19.34 17.86
C ILE A 59 -16.37 18.93 18.99
N SER A 60 -16.34 19.73 20.06
CA SER A 60 -15.50 19.49 21.25
C SER A 60 -16.21 18.65 22.31
N GLY A 61 -15.43 18.08 23.24
CA GLY A 61 -15.96 17.43 24.46
C GLY A 61 -16.38 15.97 24.29
N LEU A 62 -16.19 15.38 23.11
CA LEU A 62 -16.52 13.98 22.83
C LEU A 62 -15.66 13.03 23.68
N GLN A 63 -16.31 12.17 24.44
CA GLN A 63 -15.67 11.17 25.27
C GLN A 63 -15.51 9.85 24.52
N ARG A 64 -14.70 8.94 25.05
CA ARG A 64 -14.48 7.60 24.47
C ARG A 64 -15.81 6.87 24.23
N GLU A 65 -16.77 7.03 25.12
CA GLU A 65 -18.08 6.40 25.11
C GLU A 65 -18.97 6.89 23.96
N ASN A 66 -18.60 7.99 23.30
CA ASN A 66 -19.30 8.49 22.12
C ASN A 66 -18.85 7.79 20.82
N PHE A 67 -17.90 6.85 20.91
CA PHE A 67 -17.35 6.15 19.75
C PHE A 67 -17.52 4.63 19.89
N GLN A 68 -17.88 4.00 18.77
CA GLN A 68 -17.82 2.54 18.60
C GLN A 68 -16.94 2.26 17.39
N ILE A 69 -15.91 1.42 17.56
CA ILE A 69 -15.11 0.92 16.46
C ILE A 69 -15.64 -0.45 16.07
N LEU A 70 -15.89 -0.66 14.77
CA LEU A 70 -16.22 -1.97 14.21
C LEU A 70 -15.08 -2.40 13.30
N ASP A 71 -14.67 -3.65 13.40
CA ASP A 71 -13.78 -4.31 12.43
C ASP A 71 -14.54 -5.49 11.84
N ASN A 72 -14.74 -5.47 10.51
CA ASN A 72 -15.56 -6.44 9.79
C ASN A 72 -16.95 -6.65 10.44
N GLY A 73 -17.57 -5.55 10.87
CA GLY A 73 -18.88 -5.54 11.54
C GLY A 73 -18.86 -5.95 13.01
N LYS A 74 -17.70 -6.32 13.59
CA LYS A 74 -17.57 -6.74 14.98
C LYS A 74 -17.06 -5.60 15.87
N PRO A 75 -17.71 -5.28 17.01
CA PRO A 75 -17.23 -4.25 17.92
C PRO A 75 -15.83 -4.52 18.49
N GLN A 76 -14.97 -3.50 18.41
CA GLN A 76 -13.62 -3.50 18.93
C GLN A 76 -13.52 -2.62 20.19
N LYS A 77 -12.75 -3.09 21.17
CA LYS A 77 -12.53 -2.36 22.43
C LYS A 77 -11.53 -1.24 22.22
N ILE A 78 -11.93 0.00 22.53
CA ILE A 78 -11.05 1.17 22.55
C ILE A 78 -10.16 1.11 23.80
N ARG A 79 -8.85 0.87 23.63
CA ARG A 79 -7.87 0.76 24.73
C ARG A 79 -7.37 2.12 25.20
N SER A 80 -7.10 3.03 24.26
CA SER A 80 -6.59 4.38 24.51
C SER A 80 -7.50 5.40 23.81
N PHE A 81 -7.64 6.59 24.40
CA PHE A 81 -8.42 7.69 23.80
C PHE A 81 -7.75 9.01 24.15
N ARG A 82 -7.53 9.86 23.14
CA ARG A 82 -6.91 11.18 23.29
C ARG A 82 -7.64 12.16 22.39
N GLN A 83 -8.11 13.27 22.94
CA GLN A 83 -8.58 14.41 22.15
C GLN A 83 -7.38 15.28 21.75
N GLN A 84 -7.34 15.69 20.49
CA GLN A 84 -6.37 16.66 20.00
C GLN A 84 -7.11 17.96 19.63
N PRO A 85 -6.78 19.11 20.26
CA PRO A 85 -7.45 20.37 19.94
C PRO A 85 -7.18 20.79 18.50
N ALA A 86 -8.23 21.30 17.83
CA ALA A 86 -8.19 21.71 16.42
C ALA A 86 -7.26 22.91 16.16
N THR A 87 -6.97 23.70 17.19
CA THR A 87 -6.04 24.84 17.15
C THR A 87 -4.83 24.52 18.02
N ALA A 88 -3.85 23.82 17.45
CA ALA A 88 -2.49 23.82 17.98
C ALA A 88 -1.60 24.71 17.10
N SER A 89 -1.96 26.00 16.99
CA SER A 89 -0.91 27.01 17.04
C SER A 89 -0.30 26.87 18.42
N GLN A 90 0.91 26.32 18.49
CA GLN A 90 1.59 26.12 19.75
C GLN A 90 1.89 27.47 20.40
N GLU A 91 1.07 27.86 21.36
CA GLU A 91 1.55 28.74 22.42
C GLU A 91 2.19 27.90 23.52
N PRO A 92 3.41 28.26 23.98
CA PRO A 92 4.05 27.59 25.08
C PRO A 92 3.27 27.89 26.37
N VAL A 93 2.72 26.85 26.98
CA VAL A 93 2.17 26.93 28.34
C VAL A 93 3.32 27.26 29.29
N PRO A 94 3.22 28.31 30.14
CA PRO A 94 4.28 28.60 31.10
C PRO A 94 4.43 27.44 32.08
N ALA A 95 5.65 26.94 32.22
CA ALA A 95 5.99 25.81 33.06
C ALA A 95 5.59 26.08 34.52
N ARG A 96 4.63 25.31 35.03
CA ARG A 96 4.34 25.26 36.46
C ARG A 96 5.31 24.28 37.10
N ASN A 97 6.28 24.82 37.83
CA ASN A 97 7.22 24.21 38.78
C ASN A 97 7.45 22.68 38.70
N GLY A 98 8.66 22.29 38.30
CA GLY A 98 9.43 21.28 39.05
C GLY A 98 9.31 19.81 38.62
N MET A 99 8.61 19.48 37.55
CA MET A 99 8.77 18.18 36.87
C MET A 99 9.33 18.44 35.48
N ALA A 100 10.39 17.74 35.11
CA ALA A 100 10.98 17.80 33.78
C ALA A 100 9.88 17.50 32.76
N ALA A 101 9.30 18.57 32.21
CA ALA A 101 8.43 18.46 31.06
C ALA A 101 9.31 17.90 29.95
N THR A 102 9.06 16.66 29.55
CA THR A 102 9.37 16.21 28.20
C THR A 102 8.60 17.15 27.29
N THR A 103 9.24 18.26 26.94
CA THR A 103 8.80 19.14 25.86
C THR A 103 8.39 18.22 24.72
N PRO A 104 7.16 18.30 24.17
CA PRO A 104 6.86 17.53 22.97
C PRO A 104 7.81 18.07 21.91
N THR A 105 8.91 17.37 21.70
CA THR A 105 9.74 17.53 20.52
C THR A 105 8.77 17.31 19.38
N ILE A 106 8.32 18.38 18.71
CA ILE A 106 7.53 18.18 17.50
C ILE A 106 8.46 17.42 16.57
N GLU A 107 8.14 16.16 16.40
CA GLU A 107 8.93 15.22 15.67
C GLU A 107 8.95 15.65 14.20
N ARG A 108 10.11 15.56 13.54
CA ARG A 108 10.17 15.79 12.10
C ARG A 108 9.15 14.86 11.43
N ARG A 109 8.36 15.43 10.52
CA ARG A 109 7.32 14.73 9.79
C ARG A 109 7.76 14.55 8.35
N PHE A 110 7.82 13.31 7.90
CA PHE A 110 8.16 12.92 6.55
C PHE A 110 6.88 12.52 5.82
N ILE A 111 6.62 13.17 4.69
CA ILE A 111 5.38 13.04 3.92
C ILE A 111 5.74 12.55 2.53
N ALA A 112 5.35 11.34 2.19
CA ALA A 112 5.34 10.89 0.81
C ALA A 112 4.00 11.30 0.18
N ILE A 113 4.02 12.10 -0.88
CA ILE A 113 2.83 12.37 -1.69
C ILE A 113 2.94 11.49 -2.93
N PHE A 114 2.09 10.48 -3.02
CA PHE A 114 2.07 9.53 -4.13
C PHE A 114 0.98 9.91 -5.12
N PHE A 115 1.37 10.20 -6.35
CA PHE A 115 0.50 10.52 -7.47
C PHE A 115 0.24 9.27 -8.31
N ASP A 116 -1.01 8.85 -8.39
CA ASP A 116 -1.40 7.84 -9.37
C ASP A 116 -1.52 8.47 -10.77
N ASP A 117 -0.40 8.51 -11.48
CA ASP A 117 -0.30 8.95 -12.87
C ASP A 117 -0.66 7.85 -13.88
N ARG A 118 -1.00 6.63 -13.43
CA ARG A 118 -1.33 5.50 -14.30
C ARG A 118 -2.83 5.33 -14.50
N HIS A 119 -3.61 5.45 -13.43
CA HIS A 119 -5.05 5.13 -13.46
C HIS A 119 -5.94 6.35 -13.32
N SER A 120 -5.41 7.47 -12.81
CA SER A 120 -6.22 8.68 -12.65
C SER A 120 -6.47 9.35 -14.01
N PRO A 121 -7.75 9.66 -14.35
CA PRO A 121 -8.05 10.50 -15.50
C PRO A 121 -7.37 11.87 -15.40
N ALA A 122 -7.10 12.50 -16.55
CA ALA A 122 -6.37 13.76 -16.60
C ALA A 122 -7.00 14.88 -15.72
N GLY A 123 -8.34 14.96 -15.68
CA GLY A 123 -9.04 15.95 -14.86
C GLY A 123 -8.83 15.74 -13.35
N ASP A 124 -8.90 14.50 -12.87
CA ASP A 124 -8.66 14.17 -11.47
C ASP A 124 -7.19 14.38 -11.11
N PHE A 125 -6.28 14.02 -12.02
CA PHE A 125 -4.85 14.25 -11.86
C PHE A 125 -4.52 15.75 -11.71
N GLU A 126 -5.09 16.61 -12.55
CA GLU A 126 -4.93 18.06 -12.44
C GLU A 126 -5.47 18.61 -11.11
N ASN A 127 -6.58 18.07 -10.62
CA ASN A 127 -7.15 18.46 -9.34
C ASN A 127 -6.23 18.07 -8.18
N VAL A 128 -5.63 16.88 -8.22
CA VAL A 128 -4.62 16.45 -7.25
C VAL A 128 -3.38 17.36 -7.32
N GLN A 129 -2.89 17.71 -8.51
CA GLN A 129 -1.76 18.64 -8.65
C GLN A 129 -2.09 20.01 -8.03
N LYS A 130 -3.30 20.55 -8.26
CA LYS A 130 -3.74 21.81 -7.64
C LYS A 130 -3.77 21.70 -6.11
N ALA A 131 -4.34 20.63 -5.56
CA ALA A 131 -4.41 20.39 -4.12
C ALA A 131 -3.02 20.23 -3.48
N ALA A 132 -2.12 19.48 -4.12
CA ALA A 132 -0.75 19.28 -3.65
C ALA A 132 0.05 20.60 -3.67
N LYS A 133 -0.08 21.40 -4.75
CA LYS A 133 0.54 22.74 -4.81
C LYS A 133 0.01 23.66 -3.71
N HIS A 134 -1.30 23.62 -3.44
CA HIS A 134 -1.90 24.38 -2.34
C HIS A 134 -1.38 23.92 -0.98
N PHE A 135 -1.29 22.60 -0.74
CA PHE A 135 -0.71 22.04 0.47
C PHE A 135 0.74 22.52 0.68
N VAL A 136 1.60 22.45 -0.34
CA VAL A 136 3.00 22.90 -0.26
C VAL A 136 3.11 24.39 0.05
N ARG A 137 2.24 25.23 -0.52
CA ARG A 137 2.25 26.68 -0.27
C ARG A 137 1.78 27.01 1.15
N GLU A 138 0.60 26.53 1.51
CA GLU A 138 -0.15 27.06 2.66
C GLU A 138 -0.06 26.19 3.92
N ASN A 139 0.22 24.90 3.80
CA ASN A 139 0.05 23.93 4.90
C ASN A 139 1.35 23.19 5.29
N LEU A 140 2.45 23.44 4.58
CA LEU A 140 3.73 22.81 4.86
C LEU A 140 4.48 23.55 5.99
N ASP A 141 4.73 22.84 7.10
CA ASP A 141 5.52 23.35 8.23
C ASP A 141 7.02 23.41 7.87
N SER A 142 7.73 24.36 8.49
CA SER A 142 9.19 24.49 8.40
C SER A 142 9.99 23.18 8.62
N ARG A 143 9.47 22.27 9.45
CA ARG A 143 10.10 20.98 9.78
C ARG A 143 9.61 19.80 8.96
N ASP A 144 8.58 19.97 8.16
CA ASP A 144 8.12 18.92 7.26
C ASP A 144 9.20 18.62 6.22
N ARG A 145 9.23 17.38 5.75
CA ARG A 145 10.04 16.96 4.61
C ARG A 145 9.14 16.14 3.70
N VAL A 146 9.03 16.54 2.44
CA VAL A 146 8.14 15.93 1.46
C VAL A 146 8.98 15.23 0.39
N GLY A 147 8.61 14.01 0.07
CA GLY A 147 9.03 13.32 -1.15
C GLY A 147 7.83 13.18 -2.08
N ILE A 148 8.03 13.42 -3.37
CA ILE A 148 7.01 13.20 -4.40
C ILE A 148 7.27 11.85 -5.03
N PHE A 149 6.23 11.02 -5.07
CA PHE A 149 6.24 9.68 -5.63
C PHE A 149 5.13 9.56 -6.67
N LYS A 150 5.22 8.58 -7.55
CA LYS A 150 4.21 8.30 -8.56
C LYS A 150 4.04 6.81 -8.83
N ALA A 151 2.92 6.43 -9.45
CA ALA A 151 2.62 5.04 -9.81
C ALA A 151 3.48 4.53 -10.98
N SER A 152 3.90 5.42 -11.88
CA SER A 152 5.00 5.17 -12.78
C SER A 152 6.33 5.09 -12.02
N HIS A 153 7.36 4.55 -12.69
CA HIS A 153 8.67 4.35 -12.08
C HIS A 153 9.23 5.62 -11.41
N ASN A 154 9.60 5.49 -10.14
CA ASN A 154 10.27 6.54 -9.37
C ASN A 154 11.78 6.49 -9.59
N GLY A 155 12.39 7.66 -9.81
CA GLY A 155 13.85 7.79 -9.77
C GLY A 155 14.35 7.88 -8.33
N GLU A 156 15.51 8.48 -8.14
CA GLU A 156 15.97 8.85 -6.79
C GLU A 156 15.06 9.93 -6.20
N VAL A 157 14.39 9.61 -5.09
CA VAL A 157 13.49 10.55 -4.40
C VAL A 157 14.20 11.16 -3.20
N THR A 158 14.20 12.49 -3.12
CA THR A 158 14.75 13.23 -1.98
C THR A 158 13.65 13.88 -1.17
N PHE A 159 13.63 13.61 0.14
CA PHE A 159 12.74 14.29 1.07
C PHE A 159 13.26 15.71 1.39
N THR A 160 12.50 16.74 1.03
CA THR A 160 12.92 18.15 1.14
C THR A 160 11.83 19.05 1.73
N ASN A 161 12.19 20.21 2.29
CA ASN A 161 11.22 21.28 2.63
C ASN A 161 11.31 22.49 1.69
N ASP A 162 12.11 22.38 0.63
CA ASP A 162 12.24 23.41 -0.39
C ASP A 162 10.95 23.49 -1.21
N LYS A 163 10.09 24.46 -0.85
CA LYS A 163 8.80 24.68 -1.51
C LYS A 163 8.96 24.90 -3.01
N ALA A 164 10.02 25.58 -3.47
CA ALA A 164 10.20 25.84 -4.90
C ALA A 164 10.48 24.56 -5.68
N LYS A 165 11.35 23.68 -5.13
CA LYS A 165 11.62 22.36 -5.74
C LYS A 165 10.38 21.48 -5.77
N LEU A 166 9.64 21.41 -4.66
CA LEU A 166 8.41 20.61 -4.57
C LEU A 166 7.36 21.10 -5.57
N LEU A 167 7.15 22.41 -5.68
CA LEU A 167 6.21 22.98 -6.64
C LEU A 167 6.62 22.70 -8.08
N ALA A 168 7.91 22.82 -8.41
CA ALA A 168 8.41 22.52 -9.75
C ALA A 168 8.26 21.03 -10.09
N GLU A 169 8.54 20.14 -9.15
CA GLU A 169 8.37 18.69 -9.31
C GLU A 169 6.90 18.33 -9.54
N ILE A 170 5.98 18.82 -8.68
CA ILE A 170 4.54 18.61 -8.85
C ILE A 170 4.06 19.15 -10.21
N GLU A 171 4.52 20.33 -10.63
CA GLU A 171 4.16 20.93 -11.92
C GLU A 171 4.68 20.12 -13.11
N SER A 172 5.79 19.39 -12.95
CA SER A 172 6.38 18.57 -14.01
C SER A 172 5.66 17.24 -14.23
N LEU A 173 4.89 16.78 -13.24
CA LEU A 173 4.16 15.52 -13.33
C LEU A 173 3.12 15.54 -14.45
N ARG A 174 2.96 14.42 -15.15
CA ARG A 174 1.99 14.25 -16.23
C ARG A 174 1.28 12.91 -16.04
N PRO A 175 -0.02 12.81 -16.36
CA PRO A 175 -0.66 11.52 -16.53
C PRO A 175 0.10 10.68 -17.56
N GLN A 176 0.42 9.45 -17.21
CA GLN A 176 1.04 8.43 -18.04
C GLN A 176 0.14 7.20 -18.08
N PRO A 177 -1.11 7.32 -18.58
CA PRO A 177 -2.01 6.20 -18.61
C PRO A 177 -1.34 5.03 -19.33
N ALA A 178 -1.52 3.82 -18.79
CA ALA A 178 -1.07 2.63 -19.47
C ALA A 178 -1.64 2.63 -20.90
N LEU A 179 -0.90 2.07 -21.86
CA LEU A 179 -1.23 2.11 -23.30
C LEU A 179 -2.60 1.46 -23.66
N THR A 180 -3.39 1.04 -22.67
CA THR A 180 -4.79 0.59 -22.74
C THR A 180 -5.80 1.73 -22.85
N ALA A 181 -5.49 2.93 -22.35
CA ALA A 181 -6.40 4.06 -22.38
C ALA A 181 -6.50 4.66 -23.80
N GLY A 182 -7.18 3.96 -24.71
CA GLY A 182 -7.53 4.47 -26.04
C GLY A 182 -6.81 3.84 -27.22
N SER A 183 -6.06 2.75 -27.06
CA SER A 183 -5.72 1.92 -28.22
C SER A 183 -6.98 1.18 -28.66
N GLY A 184 -7.61 1.68 -29.72
CA GLY A 184 -8.86 1.20 -30.32
C GLY A 184 -8.76 -0.22 -30.88
N GLY A 185 -8.51 -1.18 -30.00
CA GLY A 185 -8.68 -2.59 -30.27
C GLY A 185 -10.15 -2.91 -30.52
N CYS A 186 -10.38 -3.91 -31.35
CA CYS A 186 -11.67 -4.52 -31.52
C CYS A 186 -11.76 -5.79 -30.65
N PRO A 187 -12.87 -6.02 -29.93
CA PRO A 187 -13.95 -5.09 -29.64
C PRO A 187 -13.48 -4.00 -28.68
N ARG A 188 -14.15 -2.84 -28.71
CA ARG A 188 -13.95 -1.84 -27.65
C ARG A 188 -14.61 -2.36 -26.37
N LEU A 189 -13.78 -2.64 -25.37
CA LEU A 189 -14.18 -3.02 -24.03
C LEU A 189 -13.66 -1.99 -23.03
N ASP A 190 -14.43 -1.70 -22.00
CA ASP A 190 -13.89 -1.06 -20.81
C ASP A 190 -13.30 -2.08 -19.83
N LEU A 191 -12.60 -1.59 -18.80
CA LEU A 191 -11.94 -2.45 -17.81
C LEU A 191 -12.93 -3.30 -17.01
N TYR A 192 -14.14 -2.78 -16.76
CA TYR A 192 -15.16 -3.52 -16.01
C TYR A 192 -15.75 -4.64 -16.87
N GLU A 193 -16.03 -4.40 -18.15
CA GLU A 193 -16.50 -5.42 -19.09
C GLU A 193 -15.47 -6.55 -19.22
N ALA A 194 -14.18 -6.21 -19.35
CA ALA A 194 -13.11 -7.19 -19.40
C ALA A 194 -13.02 -8.04 -18.12
N TYR A 195 -13.11 -7.41 -16.94
CA TYR A 195 -13.17 -8.11 -15.66
C TYR A 195 -14.39 -9.04 -15.56
N ALA A 196 -15.57 -8.56 -15.94
CA ALA A 196 -16.81 -9.34 -15.87
C ALA A 196 -16.75 -10.58 -16.76
N ILE A 197 -16.18 -10.47 -17.97
CA ILE A 197 -15.99 -11.61 -18.88
C ILE A 197 -14.97 -12.60 -18.30
N VAL A 198 -13.80 -12.12 -17.87
CA VAL A 198 -12.67 -12.99 -17.50
C VAL A 198 -12.84 -13.62 -16.12
N ASN A 199 -13.33 -12.85 -15.13
CA ASN A 199 -13.35 -13.25 -13.73
C ASN A 199 -14.72 -13.74 -13.26
N ASN A 200 -15.80 -13.20 -13.83
CA ASN A 200 -17.15 -13.57 -13.43
C ASN A 200 -17.84 -14.48 -14.45
N SER A 201 -17.25 -14.66 -15.65
CA SER A 201 -17.87 -15.39 -16.76
C SER A 201 -19.28 -14.88 -17.06
N ASP A 202 -19.46 -13.56 -17.04
CA ASP A 202 -20.77 -12.93 -17.22
C ASP A 202 -21.28 -13.11 -18.66
N PRO A 203 -22.36 -13.89 -18.88
CA PRO A 203 -22.85 -14.17 -20.23
C PRO A 203 -23.46 -12.94 -20.89
N SER A 204 -24.04 -12.00 -20.12
CA SER A 204 -24.69 -10.82 -20.68
C SER A 204 -23.68 -9.82 -21.26
N VAL A 205 -22.57 -9.63 -20.56
CA VAL A 205 -21.45 -8.79 -21.02
C VAL A 205 -20.76 -9.45 -22.21
N LEU A 206 -20.59 -10.77 -22.17
CA LEU A 206 -19.98 -11.53 -23.26
C LEU A 206 -20.80 -11.45 -24.56
N GLU A 207 -22.13 -11.56 -24.50
CA GLU A 207 -22.97 -11.40 -25.71
C GLU A 207 -22.83 -10.01 -26.33
N VAL A 208 -22.79 -8.94 -25.53
CA VAL A 208 -22.55 -7.58 -26.04
C VAL A 208 -21.17 -7.45 -26.67
N ALA A 209 -20.14 -8.05 -26.06
CA ALA A 209 -18.80 -8.06 -26.60
C ALA A 209 -18.72 -8.82 -27.94
N LYS A 210 -19.43 -9.95 -28.08
CA LYS A 210 -19.54 -10.73 -29.33
C LYS A 210 -20.18 -9.93 -30.46
N GLU A 211 -21.22 -9.16 -30.18
CA GLU A 211 -21.79 -8.23 -31.17
C GLU A 211 -20.79 -7.17 -31.59
N ARG A 212 -20.06 -6.58 -30.62
CA ARG A 212 -19.02 -5.59 -30.93
C ARG A 212 -17.86 -6.17 -31.73
N VAL A 213 -17.51 -7.45 -31.54
CA VAL A 213 -16.54 -8.15 -32.39
C VAL A 213 -17.04 -8.17 -33.83
N PHE A 214 -18.29 -8.57 -34.04
CA PHE A 214 -18.88 -8.62 -35.37
C PHE A 214 -18.96 -7.22 -36.00
N ASP A 215 -19.33 -6.20 -35.23
CA ASP A 215 -19.38 -4.80 -35.67
C ASP A 215 -18.03 -4.28 -36.19
N CYS A 216 -16.90 -4.80 -35.71
CA CYS A 216 -15.60 -4.35 -36.19
C CYS A 216 -15.26 -4.87 -37.58
N GLU A 217 -15.65 -6.11 -37.89
CA GLU A 217 -15.45 -6.70 -39.21
C GLU A 217 -16.56 -6.25 -40.18
N CYS A 218 -17.77 -6.06 -39.66
CA CYS A 218 -18.94 -5.65 -40.43
C CYS A 218 -19.80 -4.63 -39.66
N PRO A 219 -19.46 -3.33 -39.74
CA PRO A 219 -20.18 -2.28 -39.06
C PRO A 219 -21.65 -2.19 -39.49
N PRO A 220 -22.57 -1.78 -38.60
CA PRO A 220 -23.96 -1.56 -38.97
C PRO A 220 -24.11 -0.44 -40.04
N PRO A 221 -25.03 -0.60 -41.01
CA PRO A 221 -25.87 -1.77 -41.24
C PRO A 221 -25.08 -2.92 -41.88
N HIS A 222 -25.24 -4.15 -41.36
CA HIS A 222 -24.42 -5.34 -41.66
C HIS A 222 -24.43 -5.89 -43.10
N GLY A 223 -24.88 -5.10 -44.08
CA GLY A 223 -24.76 -5.35 -45.51
C GLY A 223 -24.96 -6.81 -45.93
N SER A 224 -23.95 -7.35 -46.61
CA SER A 224 -23.91 -8.74 -47.09
C SER A 224 -22.87 -9.60 -46.37
N CYS A 225 -22.42 -9.19 -45.18
CA CYS A 225 -21.42 -9.95 -44.45
C CYS A 225 -22.03 -11.24 -43.91
N GLU A 226 -21.32 -12.36 -44.06
CA GLU A 226 -21.69 -13.57 -43.35
C GLU A 226 -21.28 -13.43 -41.89
N ARG A 227 -22.22 -13.69 -40.98
CA ARG A 227 -21.93 -13.67 -39.54
C ARG A 227 -21.07 -14.88 -39.18
N PRO A 228 -19.90 -14.69 -38.53
CA PRO A 228 -19.11 -15.80 -38.01
C PRO A 228 -19.91 -16.68 -37.04
N SER A 229 -19.47 -17.92 -36.84
CA SER A 229 -20.11 -18.79 -35.84
C SER A 229 -19.95 -18.22 -34.43
N ASP A 230 -20.90 -18.58 -33.57
CA ASP A 230 -20.95 -18.10 -32.19
C ASP A 230 -19.64 -18.35 -31.41
N TYR A 231 -19.06 -19.54 -31.64
CA TYR A 231 -17.78 -19.95 -31.08
C TYR A 231 -16.63 -19.01 -31.46
N VAL A 232 -16.58 -18.54 -32.71
CA VAL A 232 -15.53 -17.62 -33.18
C VAL A 232 -15.69 -16.25 -32.52
N LEU A 233 -16.91 -15.71 -32.46
CA LEU A 233 -17.19 -14.44 -31.81
C LEU A 233 -16.84 -14.49 -30.32
N GLN A 234 -17.23 -15.57 -29.63
CA GLN A 234 -16.91 -15.78 -28.23
C GLN A 234 -15.41 -15.83 -27.99
N SER A 235 -14.68 -16.65 -28.76
CA SER A 235 -13.23 -16.80 -28.61
C SER A 235 -12.49 -15.47 -28.80
N GLN A 236 -12.91 -14.64 -29.75
CA GLN A 236 -12.32 -13.33 -29.97
C GLN A 236 -12.66 -12.34 -28.85
N ALA A 237 -13.91 -12.32 -28.37
CA ALA A 237 -14.34 -11.47 -27.27
C ALA A 237 -13.59 -11.80 -25.97
N GLU A 238 -13.48 -13.09 -25.62
CA GLU A 238 -12.73 -13.55 -24.45
C GLU A 238 -11.22 -13.26 -24.57
N ALA A 239 -10.64 -13.42 -25.76
CA ALA A 239 -9.23 -13.10 -25.99
C ALA A 239 -8.96 -11.60 -25.81
N ALA A 240 -9.84 -10.74 -26.30
CA ALA A 240 -9.71 -9.29 -26.13
C ALA A 240 -9.90 -8.87 -24.67
N ALA A 241 -10.92 -9.39 -23.99
CA ALA A 241 -11.15 -9.17 -22.57
C ALA A 241 -9.93 -9.64 -21.73
N GLY A 242 -9.43 -10.84 -22.01
CA GLY A 242 -8.24 -11.40 -21.36
C GLY A 242 -6.99 -10.57 -21.59
N ALA A 243 -6.77 -10.05 -22.81
CA ALA A 243 -5.63 -9.19 -23.11
C ALA A 243 -5.72 -7.84 -22.40
N LEU A 244 -6.90 -7.24 -22.32
CA LEU A 244 -7.13 -5.99 -21.59
C LEU A 244 -6.93 -6.19 -20.08
N TRP A 245 -7.57 -7.21 -19.51
CA TRP A 245 -7.49 -7.53 -18.09
C TRP A 245 -6.07 -7.89 -17.65
N ASN A 246 -5.36 -8.74 -18.40
CA ASN A 246 -3.99 -9.13 -18.05
C ASN A 246 -3.04 -7.93 -18.04
N ARG A 247 -3.25 -6.95 -18.93
CA ARG A 247 -2.42 -5.74 -18.96
C ARG A 247 -2.72 -4.85 -17.75
N GLU A 248 -3.99 -4.63 -17.43
CA GLU A 248 -4.39 -3.89 -16.22
C GLU A 248 -3.81 -4.53 -14.95
N ARG A 249 -3.90 -5.86 -14.84
CA ARG A 249 -3.33 -6.60 -13.71
C ARG A 249 -1.83 -6.34 -13.52
N ILE A 250 -1.06 -6.25 -14.60
CA ILE A 250 0.38 -5.93 -14.55
C ILE A 250 0.60 -4.49 -14.07
N GLU A 251 -0.19 -3.53 -14.55
CA GLU A 251 -0.07 -2.12 -14.15
C GLU A 251 -0.43 -1.90 -12.68
N VAL A 252 -1.47 -2.60 -12.20
CA VAL A 252 -1.83 -2.61 -10.79
C VAL A 252 -0.72 -3.23 -9.93
N GLN A 253 -0.13 -4.36 -10.35
CA GLN A 253 1.02 -4.96 -9.67
C GLN A 253 2.22 -4.01 -9.60
N ASN A 254 2.54 -3.31 -10.70
CA ASN A 254 3.60 -2.31 -10.73
C ASN A 254 3.31 -1.15 -9.77
N THR A 255 2.06 -0.72 -9.68
CA THR A 255 1.65 0.35 -8.76
C THR A 255 1.79 -0.08 -7.31
N PHE A 256 1.42 -1.32 -6.97
CA PHE A 256 1.68 -1.86 -5.63
C PHE A 256 3.17 -1.98 -5.31
N PHE A 257 4.00 -2.32 -6.31
CA PHE A 257 5.44 -2.31 -6.15
C PHE A 257 5.97 -0.89 -5.83
N GLU A 258 5.53 0.14 -6.55
CA GLU A 258 5.95 1.52 -6.29
C GLU A 258 5.43 2.07 -4.95
N ILE A 259 4.23 1.65 -4.52
CA ILE A 259 3.74 1.93 -3.16
C ILE A 259 4.67 1.26 -2.13
N SER A 260 5.10 0.02 -2.38
CA SER A 260 6.04 -0.69 -1.50
C SER A 260 7.40 -0.01 -1.43
N VAL A 261 7.93 0.49 -2.55
CA VAL A 261 9.15 1.32 -2.61
C VAL A 261 8.97 2.63 -1.82
N THR A 262 7.80 3.26 -1.92
CA THR A 262 7.48 4.48 -1.18
C THR A 262 7.48 4.22 0.33
N ILE A 263 6.83 3.13 0.77
CA ILE A 263 6.82 2.70 2.17
C ILE A 263 8.23 2.35 2.64
N GLY A 264 9.01 1.64 1.82
CA GLY A 264 10.42 1.32 2.08
C GLY A 264 11.25 2.59 2.31
N SER A 265 11.08 3.61 1.46
CA SER A 265 11.75 4.89 1.58
C SER A 265 11.38 5.60 2.89
N LEU A 266 10.07 5.65 3.22
CA LEU A 266 9.59 6.18 4.49
C LEU A 266 10.18 5.43 5.69
N ASN A 267 10.33 4.10 5.63
CA ASN A 267 10.86 3.29 6.73
C ASN A 267 12.31 3.58 7.09
N THR A 268 13.09 4.19 6.19
CA THR A 268 14.47 4.63 6.49
C THR A 268 14.53 5.91 7.32
N LEU A 269 13.41 6.63 7.46
CA LEU A 269 13.38 7.98 8.03
C LEU A 269 12.92 7.96 9.49
N PRO A 270 13.56 8.73 10.38
CA PRO A 270 13.18 8.78 11.78
C PRO A 270 11.91 9.64 11.97
N GLY A 271 11.14 9.32 12.99
CA GLY A 271 9.98 10.13 13.39
C GLY A 271 8.68 9.81 12.66
N ARG A 272 7.81 10.81 12.55
CA ARG A 272 6.46 10.62 12.00
C ARG A 272 6.51 10.47 10.49
N ARG A 273 5.98 9.37 9.99
CA ARG A 273 5.96 9.01 8.56
C ARG A 273 4.52 9.00 8.09
N MET A 274 4.24 9.67 6.98
CA MET A 274 2.91 9.74 6.39
C MET A 274 2.99 9.46 4.89
N LEU A 275 2.11 8.60 4.38
CA LEU A 275 1.85 8.43 2.96
C LEU A 275 0.51 9.07 2.65
N ILE A 276 0.50 10.00 1.70
CA ILE A 276 -0.71 10.55 1.08
C ILE A 276 -0.81 9.91 -0.30
N LEU A 277 -1.74 8.97 -0.46
CA LEU A 277 -2.04 8.35 -1.75
C LEU A 277 -3.17 9.14 -2.42
N ALA A 278 -2.90 9.69 -3.60
CA ALA A 278 -3.90 10.35 -4.42
C ALA A 278 -4.15 9.53 -5.69
N SER A 279 -5.31 8.88 -5.75
CA SER A 279 -5.72 8.01 -6.85
C SER A 279 -7.23 8.11 -7.05
N SER A 280 -7.67 7.91 -8.29
CA SER A 280 -9.09 7.76 -8.66
C SER A 280 -9.59 6.32 -8.45
N GLY A 281 -8.69 5.41 -8.06
CA GLY A 281 -8.94 3.98 -7.94
C GLY A 281 -8.52 3.21 -9.18
N PHE A 282 -8.30 1.91 -9.00
CA PHE A 282 -8.00 0.94 -10.04
C PHE A 282 -8.62 -0.42 -9.66
N LEU A 283 -8.87 -1.28 -10.64
CA LEU A 283 -9.48 -2.59 -10.40
C LEU A 283 -8.42 -3.58 -9.93
N GLY A 284 -8.26 -3.69 -8.61
CA GLY A 284 -7.35 -4.66 -7.97
C GLY A 284 -7.88 -6.09 -7.87
N GLY A 285 -9.05 -6.39 -8.44
CA GLY A 285 -9.72 -7.68 -8.32
C GLY A 285 -8.77 -8.85 -8.54
N THR A 286 -8.77 -9.84 -7.64
CA THR A 286 -7.89 -11.03 -7.59
C THR A 286 -6.46 -10.81 -7.06
N LEU A 287 -6.00 -9.57 -6.89
CA LEU A 287 -4.68 -9.26 -6.34
C LEU A 287 -4.69 -9.08 -4.81
N GLU A 288 -5.86 -9.14 -4.16
CA GLU A 288 -6.00 -8.89 -2.72
C GLU A 288 -5.22 -9.90 -1.85
N ARG A 289 -4.95 -11.10 -2.38
CA ARG A 289 -4.17 -12.15 -1.71
C ARG A 289 -2.66 -12.05 -1.94
N GLU A 290 -2.20 -11.28 -2.91
CA GLU A 290 -0.78 -11.13 -3.22
C GLU A 290 -0.09 -10.05 -2.38
N ILE A 291 -0.85 -9.28 -1.60
CA ILE A 291 -0.40 -8.14 -0.77
C ILE A 291 -0.32 -8.53 0.73
N GLY A 292 -0.39 -9.83 1.04
CA GLY A 292 -0.36 -10.38 2.41
C GLY A 292 1.00 -10.94 2.82
#